data_AF-A0A7C2L0E4-F1
#
_entry.id   AF-A0A7C2L0E4-F1
#
_cell.length_a   1.000
_cell.length_b   1.000
_cell.length_c   1.000
_cell.angle_alpha   90.00
_cell.angle_beta   90.00
_cell.angle_gamma   90.00
#
_symmetry.space_group_name_H-M   'P 1'
#
loop_
_entity.id
_entity.type
_entity.pdbx_description
1 polymer ?
#
loop_
_entity_poly.entity_id
_entity_poly.type
_entity_poly.pdbx_seq_one_letter_code
_entity_poly.pdbx_strand_id
1 'polypeptide(L)'
;MPARLAFAFARLVRWAWSAVVRFDFSHSAARTRRSRFGAPRMPRRTGILLTAGVAALVAAARADVIIDWNNVAIDAVRATGGPPCPIARAFAMTHVAMYDAVNSIERTHYPYHVMLDAPPGTSRVAAAAAAGQRVLSHLFPQQLDVFDAALQGSLAGVPDGAGERNGIVLGRMVADAIIALRAGDGSNAPEGFEFGSDPGDYVPTPPDFTQPPFNPEWGRLKPWTMNTGAMFRPPLPPALSSAEYAAALNEVKELGRRDSTTRTQEQTQIAWFWANDRDGTFKPPGQLNHLTQVVAQQQGNTLAENARLFALVNLALAEAGIVAWDAKYDMSVQFWRPVTGVRQADRDDNPDTAADPNWLPLGDFTPPFPAYISGHATFAAAHAAVMAKFYGRDEIEFTIGTDEPIVRDVKRTFRSFSDAARENGLSRIYLGVHWRFDFEEAYKAGTSVGQYVADSYLTKLPQAEPPDPLALLCGNGLLGAFPLMAAGLVGARRRRRGG
;
A
#
# COMPACT_ATOMS: atom_id res chain seq x y z
N MET A 1 32.49 25.60 26.60
CA MET A 1 33.20 24.32 26.37
C MET A 1 32.17 23.22 26.16
N PRO A 2 32.30 22.37 25.12
CA PRO A 2 31.26 21.39 24.74
C PRO A 2 31.64 19.93 25.08
N ALA A 3 30.78 19.02 24.61
CA ALA A 3 31.05 17.61 24.31
C ALA A 3 31.37 16.63 25.46
N ARG A 4 30.35 15.86 25.86
CA ARG A 4 30.41 14.40 26.10
C ARG A 4 29.01 13.83 26.36
N LEU A 5 28.44 13.13 25.37
CA LEU A 5 27.46 12.03 25.52
C LEU A 5 27.01 11.43 24.17
N ALA A 6 27.16 12.16 23.07
CA ALA A 6 26.91 11.67 21.71
C ALA A 6 28.01 10.71 21.20
N PHE A 7 28.16 9.52 21.80
CA PHE A 7 29.07 8.46 21.32
C PHE A 7 28.69 7.05 21.82
N ALA A 8 27.46 6.60 21.54
CA ALA A 8 26.98 5.27 22.00
C ALA A 8 26.23 4.42 20.96
N PHE A 9 25.77 4.97 19.82
CA PHE A 9 24.79 4.28 18.95
C PHE A 9 25.34 3.69 17.64
N ALA A 10 26.63 3.86 17.34
CA ALA A 10 27.21 3.55 16.02
C ALA A 10 27.95 2.19 15.90
N ARG A 11 27.59 1.17 16.69
CA ARG A 11 28.28 -0.15 16.67
C ARG A 11 27.38 -1.40 16.63
N LEU A 12 26.07 -1.27 16.43
CA LEU A 12 25.11 -2.39 16.47
C LEU A 12 24.62 -2.91 15.10
N VAL A 13 25.06 -2.31 13.98
CA VAL A 13 24.60 -2.65 12.61
C VAL A 13 25.61 -3.52 11.84
N ARG A 14 26.38 -4.39 12.54
CA ARG A 14 27.40 -5.25 11.89
C ARG A 14 27.57 -6.66 12.48
N TRP A 15 26.61 -7.13 13.28
CA TRP A 15 26.61 -8.46 13.89
C TRP A 15 25.22 -9.12 13.81
N ALA A 16 24.73 -9.32 12.58
CA ALA A 16 23.43 -9.94 12.29
C ALA A 16 23.48 -10.97 11.13
N TRP A 17 24.68 -11.44 10.76
CA TRP A 17 24.89 -12.55 9.83
C TRP A 17 25.92 -13.51 10.44
N SER A 18 25.66 -14.82 10.35
CA SER A 18 26.47 -15.93 10.89
C SER A 18 26.38 -16.21 12.41
N ALA A 19 25.29 -16.84 12.86
CA ALA A 19 25.31 -17.84 13.96
C ALA A 19 23.96 -18.59 14.08
N VAL A 20 23.82 -19.77 13.47
CA VAL A 20 22.69 -20.69 13.70
C VAL A 20 23.22 -22.11 13.93
N VAL A 21 22.61 -22.81 14.90
CA VAL A 21 22.95 -24.17 15.37
C VAL A 21 24.33 -24.34 16.02
N ARG A 22 24.34 -24.39 17.37
CA ARG A 22 24.66 -25.62 18.13
C ARG A 22 24.23 -25.47 19.60
N PHE A 23 23.52 -26.47 20.09
CA PHE A 23 23.35 -26.70 21.54
C PHE A 23 24.69 -27.16 22.14
N ASP A 24 24.92 -26.86 23.41
CA ASP A 24 25.92 -27.52 24.23
C ASP A 24 25.33 -27.85 25.61
N PHE A 25 25.55 -29.08 26.08
CA PHE A 25 25.10 -29.59 27.37
C PHE A 25 26.33 -29.82 28.24
N SER A 26 26.70 -28.82 29.04
CA SER A 26 27.86 -28.91 29.92
C SER A 26 27.67 -29.99 31.00
N HIS A 27 28.59 -30.95 31.07
CA HIS A 27 28.90 -31.74 32.28
C HIS A 27 30.41 -32.02 32.32
N SER A 28 31.00 -32.01 33.52
CA SER A 28 32.45 -31.86 33.69
C SER A 28 33.21 -33.15 34.02
N ALA A 29 34.26 -33.40 33.23
CA ALA A 29 35.54 -34.06 33.54
C ALA A 29 35.62 -35.20 34.58
N ALA A 30 36.22 -36.32 34.13
CA ALA A 30 36.96 -37.25 34.99
C ALA A 30 38.37 -37.54 34.44
N ARG A 31 39.35 -37.65 35.35
CA ARG A 31 40.76 -38.03 35.09
C ARG A 31 40.85 -39.52 34.68
N THR A 32 41.90 -40.06 34.06
CA THR A 32 43.29 -39.59 33.79
C THR A 32 43.77 -40.14 32.40
N ARG A 33 45.02 -40.51 32.02
CA ARG A 33 46.33 -40.75 32.68
C ARG A 33 47.55 -40.35 31.81
N ARG A 34 48.59 -41.18 31.74
CA ARG A 34 49.83 -41.07 30.91
C ARG A 34 49.75 -42.15 29.81
N SER A 35 50.56 -42.18 28.72
CA SER A 35 51.94 -41.73 28.57
C SER A 35 52.39 -41.43 27.11
N ARG A 36 53.61 -40.86 27.00
CA ARG A 36 54.52 -40.75 25.82
C ARG A 36 54.39 -41.96 24.84
N PHE A 37 54.51 -41.80 23.51
CA PHE A 37 55.78 -41.58 22.79
C PHE A 37 55.57 -41.33 21.28
N GLY A 38 56.58 -40.73 20.61
CA GLY A 38 56.98 -41.04 19.22
C GLY A 38 56.03 -40.69 18.05
N ALA A 39 56.41 -39.69 17.25
CA ALA A 39 55.93 -39.57 15.86
C ALA A 39 56.72 -40.53 14.94
N PRO A 40 56.07 -41.08 13.89
CA PRO A 40 56.72 -41.03 12.58
C PRO A 40 55.79 -40.80 11.37
N ARG A 41 56.27 -39.95 10.46
CA ARG A 41 56.19 -40.00 8.98
C ARG A 41 54.95 -40.60 8.28
N MET A 42 54.29 -39.75 7.48
CA MET A 42 53.41 -40.19 6.37
C MET A 42 54.16 -40.99 5.30
N PRO A 43 53.54 -42.00 4.68
CA PRO A 43 53.77 -42.37 3.28
C PRO A 43 52.88 -41.53 2.34
N ARG A 44 53.43 -41.09 1.19
CA ARG A 44 52.62 -40.47 0.13
C ARG A 44 51.67 -41.49 -0.51
N ARG A 45 50.43 -41.09 -0.80
CA ARG A 45 49.61 -41.70 -1.86
C ARG A 45 49.03 -40.61 -2.76
N THR A 46 49.24 -40.77 -4.06
CA THR A 46 48.80 -39.85 -5.10
C THR A 46 47.29 -40.03 -5.33
N GLY A 47 46.49 -39.00 -5.02
CA GLY A 47 45.06 -38.96 -5.32
C GLY A 47 44.81 -38.00 -6.49
N ILE A 48 44.07 -38.45 -7.50
CA ILE A 48 43.71 -37.62 -8.65
C ILE A 48 42.63 -36.61 -8.22
N LEU A 49 42.96 -35.33 -8.28
CA LEU A 49 41.98 -34.25 -8.07
C LEU A 49 41.10 -34.10 -9.31
N LEU A 50 39.95 -34.77 -9.30
CA LEU A 50 38.82 -34.36 -10.14
C LEU A 50 38.30 -33.01 -9.61
N THR A 51 38.71 -31.92 -10.25
CA THR A 51 38.14 -30.59 -10.03
C THR A 51 36.74 -30.54 -10.64
N ALA A 52 35.75 -31.08 -9.91
CA ALA A 52 34.34 -30.91 -10.23
C ALA A 52 33.98 -29.42 -10.08
N GLY A 53 33.99 -28.69 -11.20
CA GLY A 53 33.64 -27.28 -11.27
C GLY A 53 32.15 -27.06 -11.01
N VAL A 54 31.75 -27.03 -9.74
CA VAL A 54 30.42 -26.58 -9.34
C VAL A 54 30.34 -25.07 -9.61
N ALA A 55 29.85 -24.73 -10.81
CA ALA A 55 29.45 -23.38 -11.14
C ALA A 55 28.27 -23.00 -10.25
N ALA A 56 28.57 -22.36 -9.11
CA ALA A 56 27.55 -21.82 -8.23
C ALA A 56 26.81 -20.71 -8.97
N LEU A 57 25.65 -21.04 -9.54
CA LEU A 57 24.64 -20.07 -9.96
C LEU A 57 24.09 -19.39 -8.71
N VAL A 58 24.88 -18.47 -8.17
CA VAL A 58 24.39 -17.44 -7.27
C VAL A 58 23.42 -16.62 -8.09
N ALA A 59 22.12 -16.92 -7.95
CA ALA A 59 21.06 -16.03 -8.37
C ALA A 59 21.25 -14.73 -7.59
N ALA A 60 21.91 -13.75 -8.22
CA ALA A 60 22.10 -12.44 -7.64
C ALA A 60 20.70 -11.87 -7.36
N ALA A 61 20.36 -11.73 -6.08
CA ALA A 61 19.10 -11.14 -5.67
C ALA A 61 19.03 -9.75 -6.29
N ARG A 62 18.12 -9.58 -7.27
CA ARG A 62 17.88 -8.28 -7.90
C ARG A 62 17.21 -7.41 -6.86
N ALA A 63 18.00 -6.52 -6.24
CA ALA A 63 17.47 -5.38 -5.50
C ALA A 63 16.58 -4.60 -6.46
N ASP A 64 15.29 -4.52 -6.13
CA ASP A 64 14.33 -3.68 -6.85
C ASP A 64 14.05 -2.47 -5.98
N VAL A 65 14.55 -1.33 -6.44
CA VAL A 65 14.45 -0.04 -5.75
C VAL A 65 13.02 0.31 -5.34
N ILE A 66 11.99 -0.09 -6.10
CA ILE A 66 10.59 0.19 -5.76
C ILE A 66 10.16 -0.62 -4.53
N ILE A 67 10.61 -1.87 -4.46
CA ILE A 67 10.37 -2.74 -3.31
C ILE A 67 11.23 -2.30 -2.12
N ASP A 68 12.50 -1.95 -2.33
CA ASP A 68 13.36 -1.46 -1.25
C ASP A 68 12.78 -0.20 -0.60
N TRP A 69 12.34 0.78 -1.41
CA TRP A 69 11.67 1.99 -0.91
C TRP A 69 10.25 1.76 -0.40
N ASN A 70 9.55 0.71 -0.84
CA ASN A 70 8.32 0.25 -0.19
C ASN A 70 8.55 -0.19 1.26
N ASN A 71 9.63 -0.95 1.51
CA ASN A 71 10.00 -1.33 2.88
C ASN A 71 10.37 -0.10 3.73
N VAL A 72 11.13 0.86 3.17
CA VAL A 72 11.45 2.13 3.84
C VAL A 72 10.19 2.93 4.21
N ALA A 73 9.20 2.99 3.31
CA ALA A 73 7.90 3.63 3.60
C ALA A 73 7.09 2.89 4.68
N ILE A 74 7.09 1.54 4.65
CA ILE A 74 6.46 0.71 5.70
C ILE A 74 7.13 0.93 7.06
N ASP A 75 8.46 0.99 7.12
CA ASP A 75 9.19 1.21 8.37
C ASP A 75 9.01 2.65 8.89
N ALA A 76 8.89 3.64 8.01
CA ALA A 76 8.52 5.01 8.38
C ALA A 76 7.13 5.08 9.03
N VAL A 77 6.17 4.29 8.54
CA VAL A 77 4.82 4.14 9.11
C VAL A 77 4.85 3.41 10.45
N ARG A 78 5.61 2.30 10.57
CA ARG A 78 5.81 1.60 11.85
C ARG A 78 6.38 2.53 12.93
N ALA A 79 7.32 3.39 12.56
CA ALA A 79 7.97 4.33 13.48
C ALA A 79 7.11 5.55 13.85
N THR A 80 6.22 5.99 12.95
CA THR A 80 5.37 7.20 13.17
C THR A 80 4.01 6.86 13.77
N GLY A 81 3.41 5.73 13.40
CA GLY A 81 2.04 5.39 13.75
C GLY A 81 0.99 6.29 13.07
N GLY A 82 -0.17 6.44 13.72
CA GLY A 82 -1.24 7.36 13.32
C GLY A 82 -2.42 6.73 12.57
N PRO A 83 -3.36 7.57 12.06
CA PRO A 83 -4.57 7.12 11.38
C PRO A 83 -4.31 6.65 9.93
N PRO A 84 -5.14 5.73 9.39
CA PRO A 84 -4.87 5.05 8.12
C PRO A 84 -4.94 5.96 6.88
N CYS A 85 -5.70 7.05 6.94
CA CYS A 85 -5.95 7.93 5.81
C CYS A 85 -4.72 8.78 5.40
N PRO A 86 -4.06 9.53 6.33
CA PRO A 86 -2.74 10.12 6.09
C PRO A 86 -1.68 9.10 5.65
N ILE A 87 -1.73 7.87 6.16
CA ILE A 87 -0.80 6.79 5.78
C ILE A 87 -1.00 6.37 4.32
N ALA A 88 -2.24 6.14 3.88
CA ALA A 88 -2.54 5.83 2.48
C ALA A 88 -2.10 6.97 1.54
N ARG A 89 -2.32 8.23 1.93
CA ARG A 89 -1.81 9.42 1.22
C ARG A 89 -0.28 9.45 1.14
N ALA A 90 0.43 9.08 2.22
CA ALA A 90 1.89 9.06 2.24
C ALA A 90 2.49 8.01 1.29
N PHE A 91 1.94 6.80 1.28
CA PHE A 91 2.32 5.79 0.29
C PHE A 91 1.99 6.23 -1.15
N ALA A 92 0.82 6.85 -1.37
CA ALA A 92 0.43 7.36 -2.69
C ALA A 92 1.41 8.42 -3.21
N MET A 93 1.72 9.45 -2.42
CA MET A 93 2.71 10.47 -2.81
C MET A 93 4.08 9.85 -3.15
N THR A 94 4.52 8.87 -2.36
CA THR A 94 5.83 8.24 -2.53
C THR A 94 5.87 7.41 -3.81
N HIS A 95 4.89 6.52 -4.00
CA HIS A 95 4.88 5.59 -5.12
C HIS A 95 4.57 6.24 -6.47
N VAL A 96 3.69 7.26 -6.54
CA VAL A 96 3.49 7.99 -7.81
C VAL A 96 4.72 8.83 -8.20
N ALA A 97 5.47 9.36 -7.24
CA ALA A 97 6.71 10.09 -7.52
C ALA A 97 7.81 9.15 -8.04
N MET A 98 7.96 7.96 -7.46
CA MET A 98 8.87 6.94 -8.00
C MET A 98 8.43 6.45 -9.39
N TYR A 99 7.12 6.28 -9.61
CA TYR A 99 6.58 5.92 -10.92
C TYR A 99 6.84 6.97 -11.99
N ASP A 100 6.49 8.23 -11.77
CA ASP A 100 6.71 9.29 -12.76
C ASP A 100 8.21 9.50 -13.04
N ALA A 101 9.08 9.27 -12.05
CA ALA A 101 10.54 9.33 -12.22
C ALA A 101 11.09 8.18 -13.08
N VAL A 102 10.58 6.95 -12.92
CA VAL A 102 10.94 5.78 -13.75
C VAL A 102 10.32 5.91 -15.15
N ASN A 103 9.04 6.27 -15.24
CA ASN A 103 8.30 6.37 -16.49
C ASN A 103 8.71 7.59 -17.34
N SER A 104 9.31 8.63 -16.75
CA SER A 104 10.01 9.68 -17.50
C SER A 104 11.18 9.14 -18.35
N ILE A 105 11.78 8.01 -17.93
CA ILE A 105 12.86 7.31 -18.64
C ILE A 105 12.28 6.21 -19.56
N GLU A 106 11.37 5.37 -19.05
CA GLU A 106 10.81 4.23 -19.81
C GLU A 106 9.79 4.63 -20.88
N ARG A 107 8.96 5.65 -20.59
CA ARG A 107 7.94 6.24 -21.46
C ARG A 107 7.02 5.20 -22.12
N THR A 108 6.59 4.21 -21.33
CA THR A 108 5.71 3.11 -21.79
C THR A 108 4.23 3.37 -21.49
N HIS A 109 3.94 4.20 -20.50
CA HIS A 109 2.60 4.49 -19.98
C HIS A 109 2.42 6.00 -19.77
N TYR A 110 1.18 6.47 -19.63
CA TYR A 110 0.93 7.86 -19.24
C TYR A 110 1.43 8.12 -17.81
N PRO A 111 2.01 9.31 -17.53
CA PRO A 111 2.36 9.69 -16.16
C PRO A 111 1.11 9.86 -15.28
N TYR A 112 1.29 9.85 -13.96
CA TYR A 112 0.27 10.34 -13.04
C TYR A 112 0.16 11.87 -13.12
N HIS A 113 1.29 12.58 -13.08
CA HIS A 113 1.33 14.04 -13.10
C HIS A 113 2.35 14.61 -14.10
N VAL A 114 3.57 14.07 -14.14
CA VAL A 114 4.67 14.61 -14.95
C VAL A 114 5.46 13.51 -15.67
N MET A 115 5.72 13.73 -16.95
CA MET A 115 6.68 12.96 -17.75
C MET A 115 7.74 13.93 -18.25
N LEU A 116 8.89 13.94 -17.58
CA LEU A 116 10.01 14.85 -17.87
C LEU A 116 10.98 14.19 -18.86
N ASP A 117 11.77 14.99 -19.57
CA ASP A 117 12.76 14.45 -20.51
C ASP A 117 14.06 14.07 -19.79
N ALA A 118 14.41 12.78 -19.88
CA ALA A 118 15.60 12.21 -19.26
C ALA A 118 16.72 12.03 -20.30
N PRO A 119 17.95 12.53 -20.06
CA PRO A 119 19.08 12.28 -20.97
C PRO A 119 19.39 10.78 -21.14
N PRO A 120 19.89 10.34 -22.30
CA PRO A 120 20.28 8.95 -22.52
C PRO A 120 21.25 8.43 -21.44
N GLY A 121 20.98 7.22 -20.93
CA GLY A 121 21.77 6.61 -19.85
C GLY A 121 21.41 7.07 -18.43
N THR A 122 20.36 7.87 -18.23
CA THR A 122 19.84 8.24 -16.90
C THR A 122 19.43 7.00 -16.09
N SER A 123 19.88 6.91 -14.84
CA SER A 123 19.67 5.74 -13.98
C SER A 123 18.27 5.73 -13.36
N ARG A 124 17.47 4.74 -13.74
CA ARG A 124 16.13 4.46 -13.18
C ARG A 124 16.16 4.19 -11.68
N VAL A 125 17.22 3.56 -11.19
CA VAL A 125 17.45 3.28 -9.76
C VAL A 125 17.70 4.58 -9.00
N ALA A 126 18.59 5.43 -9.51
CA ALA A 126 18.87 6.73 -8.89
C ALA A 126 17.65 7.67 -8.94
N ALA A 127 16.86 7.62 -10.01
CA ALA A 127 15.63 8.41 -10.14
C ALA A 127 14.53 7.96 -9.17
N ALA A 128 14.24 6.66 -9.06
CA ALA A 128 13.28 6.15 -8.09
C ALA A 128 13.74 6.43 -6.64
N ALA A 129 14.98 6.11 -6.29
CA ALA A 129 15.49 6.32 -4.93
C ALA A 129 15.49 7.80 -4.51
N ALA A 130 15.89 8.71 -5.41
CA ALA A 130 15.87 10.14 -5.12
C ALA A 130 14.46 10.72 -5.02
N ALA A 131 13.49 10.16 -5.76
CA ALA A 131 12.08 10.53 -5.62
C ALA A 131 11.50 10.03 -4.29
N GLY A 132 11.73 8.76 -3.94
CA GLY A 132 11.31 8.15 -2.67
C GLY A 132 11.88 8.88 -1.45
N GLN A 133 13.20 9.15 -1.44
CA GLN A 133 13.86 9.95 -0.41
C GLN A 133 13.21 11.33 -0.28
N ARG A 134 13.00 12.03 -1.40
CA ARG A 134 12.52 13.42 -1.38
C ARG A 134 11.09 13.53 -0.84
N VAL A 135 10.21 12.59 -1.18
CA VAL A 135 8.83 12.56 -0.64
C VAL A 135 8.82 12.16 0.84
N LEU A 136 9.49 11.07 1.23
CA LEU A 136 9.47 10.60 2.61
C LEU A 136 10.12 11.60 3.58
N SER A 137 11.23 12.25 3.19
CA SER A 137 11.86 13.33 3.95
C SER A 137 11.00 14.60 4.07
N HIS A 138 10.05 14.82 3.17
CA HIS A 138 9.07 15.91 3.29
C HIS A 138 7.92 15.55 4.24
N LEU A 139 7.45 14.30 4.21
CA LEU A 139 6.31 13.84 5.02
C LEU A 139 6.68 13.47 6.46
N PHE A 140 7.89 12.92 6.68
CA PHE A 140 8.39 12.45 7.96
C PHE A 140 9.76 13.09 8.28
N PRO A 141 9.87 14.43 8.40
CA PRO A 141 11.16 15.13 8.52
C PRO A 141 11.99 14.72 9.75
N GLN A 142 11.37 14.13 10.77
CA GLN A 142 12.03 13.56 11.95
C GLN A 142 12.85 12.29 11.62
N GLN A 143 12.66 11.70 10.44
CA GLN A 143 13.33 10.47 9.98
C GLN A 143 14.34 10.73 8.83
N LEU A 144 14.68 11.99 8.54
CA LEU A 144 15.58 12.39 7.43
C LEU A 144 16.86 11.54 7.34
N ASP A 145 17.57 11.33 8.44
CA ASP A 145 18.81 10.54 8.49
C ASP A 145 18.62 9.09 8.01
N VAL A 146 17.43 8.50 8.21
CA VAL A 146 17.08 7.15 7.76
C VAL A 146 16.90 7.11 6.24
N PHE A 147 16.22 8.12 5.67
CA PHE A 147 15.99 8.21 4.23
C PHE A 147 17.26 8.60 3.46
N ASP A 148 18.12 9.44 4.03
CA ASP A 148 19.43 9.75 3.45
C ASP A 148 20.36 8.54 3.45
N ALA A 149 20.33 7.71 4.52
CA ALA A 149 21.04 6.43 4.55
C ALA A 149 20.47 5.42 3.53
N ALA A 150 19.15 5.34 3.37
CA ALA A 150 18.50 4.49 2.38
C ALA A 150 18.83 4.92 0.93
N LEU A 151 18.94 6.23 0.67
CA LEU A 151 19.38 6.78 -0.61
C LEU A 151 20.85 6.43 -0.89
N GLN A 152 21.75 6.58 0.08
CA GLN A 152 23.15 6.16 -0.05
C GLN A 152 23.27 4.66 -0.34
N GLY A 153 22.48 3.82 0.36
CA GLY A 153 22.41 2.38 0.09
C GLY A 153 21.92 2.05 -1.33
N SER A 154 20.89 2.77 -1.81
CA SER A 154 20.34 2.62 -3.17
C SER A 154 21.35 3.02 -4.26
N LEU A 155 22.11 4.09 -4.02
CA LEU A 155 23.09 4.62 -4.98
C LEU A 155 24.38 3.80 -5.03
N ALA A 156 24.76 3.09 -3.96
CA ALA A 156 25.98 2.27 -3.92
C ALA A 156 26.00 1.11 -4.94
N GLY A 157 24.87 0.77 -5.56
CA GLY A 157 24.77 -0.18 -6.68
C GLY A 157 24.71 0.47 -8.08
N VAL A 158 24.72 1.79 -8.18
CA VAL A 158 24.66 2.56 -9.43
C VAL A 158 26.06 3.02 -9.83
N PRO A 159 26.50 2.87 -11.09
CA PRO A 159 27.81 3.37 -11.51
C PRO A 159 27.90 4.91 -11.45
N ASP A 160 28.87 5.42 -10.69
CA ASP A 160 29.25 6.84 -10.60
C ASP A 160 29.31 7.49 -11.99
N GLY A 161 28.62 8.61 -12.19
CA GLY A 161 28.74 9.33 -13.46
C GLY A 161 27.59 10.27 -13.81
N ALA A 162 27.38 10.46 -15.12
CA ALA A 162 26.28 11.29 -15.61
C ALA A 162 24.92 10.63 -15.39
N GLY A 163 24.79 9.32 -15.64
CA GLY A 163 23.52 8.60 -15.53
C GLY A 163 22.94 8.60 -14.11
N GLU A 164 23.79 8.40 -13.11
CA GLU A 164 23.46 8.51 -11.68
C GLU A 164 22.99 9.93 -11.31
N ARG A 165 23.83 10.95 -11.54
CA ARG A 165 23.52 12.36 -11.22
C ARG A 165 22.25 12.86 -11.92
N ASN A 166 22.05 12.52 -13.19
CA ASN A 166 20.83 12.85 -13.94
C ASN A 166 19.60 12.19 -13.30
N GLY A 167 19.74 10.95 -12.81
CA GLY A 167 18.67 10.24 -12.11
C GLY A 167 18.30 10.95 -10.80
N ILE A 168 19.30 11.32 -9.99
CA ILE A 168 19.07 12.04 -8.73
C ILE A 168 18.34 13.38 -8.97
N VAL A 169 18.72 14.12 -10.02
CA VAL A 169 18.06 15.38 -10.40
C VAL A 169 16.63 15.13 -10.86
N LEU A 170 16.41 14.18 -11.77
CA LEU A 170 15.08 13.82 -12.27
C LEU A 170 14.13 13.38 -11.15
N GLY A 171 14.57 12.48 -10.27
CA GLY A 171 13.77 11.97 -9.15
C GLY A 171 13.34 13.08 -8.19
N ARG A 172 14.24 14.02 -7.89
CA ARG A 172 13.92 15.20 -7.07
C ARG A 172 12.93 16.13 -7.76
N MET A 173 13.10 16.43 -9.04
CA MET A 173 12.17 17.27 -9.81
C MET A 173 10.76 16.68 -9.88
N VAL A 174 10.64 15.37 -10.06
CA VAL A 174 9.33 14.68 -10.03
C VAL A 174 8.72 14.70 -8.63
N ALA A 175 9.50 14.38 -7.59
CA ALA A 175 9.01 14.41 -6.21
C ALA A 175 8.57 15.82 -5.77
N ASP A 176 9.30 16.86 -6.13
CA ASP A 176 8.92 18.25 -5.87
C ASP A 176 7.61 18.63 -6.59
N ALA A 177 7.37 18.12 -7.81
CA ALA A 177 6.10 18.31 -8.50
C ALA A 177 4.93 17.59 -7.82
N ILE A 178 5.12 16.34 -7.34
CA ILE A 178 4.10 15.61 -6.58
C ILE A 178 3.81 16.25 -5.21
N ILE A 179 4.85 16.75 -4.53
CA ILE A 179 4.70 17.53 -3.29
C ILE A 179 3.87 18.81 -3.57
N ALA A 180 4.21 19.57 -4.61
CA ALA A 180 3.47 20.77 -4.99
C ALA A 180 2.01 20.48 -5.37
N LEU A 181 1.75 19.39 -6.10
CA LEU A 181 0.40 18.95 -6.48
C LEU A 181 -0.50 18.66 -5.27
N ARG A 182 0.06 18.16 -4.17
CA ARG A 182 -0.68 17.79 -2.95
C ARG A 182 -0.57 18.81 -1.81
N ALA A 183 0.25 19.86 -1.93
CA ALA A 183 0.46 20.86 -0.88
C ALA A 183 -0.80 21.63 -0.44
N GLY A 184 -1.82 21.70 -1.31
CA GLY A 184 -3.13 22.31 -1.05
C GLY A 184 -4.30 21.35 -1.30
N ASP A 185 -4.14 20.06 -1.00
CA ASP A 185 -5.16 19.05 -1.29
C ASP A 185 -6.24 18.87 -0.21
N GLY A 186 -6.11 19.56 0.94
CA GLY A 186 -7.04 19.48 2.07
C GLY A 186 -6.56 18.59 3.22
N SER A 187 -5.45 17.84 3.10
CA SER A 187 -5.00 16.92 4.17
C SER A 187 -4.65 17.57 5.51
N ASN A 188 -4.49 18.89 5.51
CA ASN A 188 -4.13 19.71 6.66
C ASN A 188 -5.25 20.69 7.03
N ALA A 189 -6.49 20.43 6.59
CA ALA A 189 -7.66 21.21 6.99
C ALA A 189 -7.87 21.10 8.52
N PRO A 190 -8.34 22.16 9.19
CA PRO A 190 -8.70 22.08 10.61
C PRO A 190 -9.80 21.03 10.82
N GLU A 191 -9.51 20.01 11.63
CA GLU A 191 -10.47 18.96 11.95
C GLU A 191 -11.54 19.48 12.92
N GLY A 192 -12.81 19.30 12.56
CA GLY A 192 -13.97 19.58 13.42
C GLY A 192 -14.98 18.45 13.31
N PHE A 193 -15.59 18.09 14.44
CA PHE A 193 -16.71 17.15 14.47
C PHE A 193 -17.67 17.53 15.60
N GLU A 194 -18.94 17.68 15.26
CA GLU A 194 -20.03 17.86 16.23
C GLU A 194 -20.72 16.51 16.40
N PHE A 195 -20.76 16.00 17.63
CA PHE A 195 -21.42 14.73 17.93
C PHE A 195 -22.93 14.91 17.97
N GLY A 196 -23.65 14.03 17.28
CA GLY A 196 -25.09 13.87 17.44
C GLY A 196 -25.47 13.24 18.79
N SER A 197 -26.77 13.06 19.01
CA SER A 197 -27.34 12.53 20.26
C SER A 197 -28.45 11.50 20.06
N ASP A 198 -28.85 11.26 18.81
CA ASP A 198 -29.95 10.39 18.45
C ASP A 198 -29.49 8.93 18.39
N PRO A 199 -30.40 7.95 18.54
CA PRO A 199 -30.04 6.54 18.36
C PRO A 199 -29.45 6.31 16.97
N GLY A 200 -28.29 5.62 16.92
CA GLY A 200 -27.53 5.44 15.67
C GLY A 200 -26.36 6.39 15.49
N ASP A 201 -26.27 7.49 16.25
CA ASP A 201 -25.16 8.45 16.13
C ASP A 201 -23.85 7.92 16.72
N TYR A 202 -22.75 8.15 16.00
CA TYR A 202 -21.40 7.88 16.48
C TYR A 202 -21.06 8.79 17.66
N VAL A 203 -20.57 8.17 18.73
CA VAL A 203 -20.09 8.80 19.96
C VAL A 203 -18.74 8.16 20.35
N PRO A 204 -17.91 8.81 21.19
CA PRO A 204 -16.67 8.22 21.68
C PRO A 204 -16.91 6.87 22.38
N THR A 205 -15.92 5.97 22.29
CA THR A 205 -16.08 4.54 22.61
C THR A 205 -15.06 4.05 23.62
N PRO A 206 -15.40 3.09 24.51
CA PRO A 206 -14.44 2.56 25.49
C PRO A 206 -13.20 1.92 24.82
N PRO A 207 -12.03 1.97 25.47
CA PRO A 207 -11.80 2.49 26.83
C PRO A 207 -11.64 4.01 26.92
N ASP A 208 -11.44 4.72 25.81
CA ASP A 208 -11.12 6.16 25.79
C ASP A 208 -12.23 6.99 25.12
N PHE A 209 -12.92 7.77 25.93
CA PHE A 209 -14.01 8.66 25.50
C PHE A 209 -13.54 10.09 25.19
N THR A 210 -12.23 10.37 25.24
CA THR A 210 -11.64 11.71 25.06
C THR A 210 -10.93 11.92 23.73
N GLN A 211 -10.55 10.84 23.05
CA GLN A 211 -9.90 10.87 21.73
C GLN A 211 -10.84 11.49 20.67
N PRO A 212 -10.49 12.65 20.05
CA PRO A 212 -11.28 13.22 18.96
C PRO A 212 -11.34 12.28 17.74
N PRO A 213 -12.42 12.33 16.93
CA PRO A 213 -12.58 11.45 15.78
C PRO A 213 -11.51 11.71 14.71
N PHE A 214 -10.95 10.65 14.13
CA PHE A 214 -9.85 10.78 13.18
C PHE A 214 -10.32 11.29 11.81
N ASN A 215 -9.75 12.43 11.41
CA ASN A 215 -9.79 13.02 10.08
C ASN A 215 -11.22 13.29 9.52
N PRO A 216 -12.14 13.99 10.22
CA PRO A 216 -13.52 14.18 9.76
C PRO A 216 -13.65 14.75 8.33
N GLU A 217 -12.78 15.70 7.98
CA GLU A 217 -12.75 16.35 6.66
C GLU A 217 -12.20 15.46 5.53
N TRP A 218 -11.80 14.21 5.79
CA TRP A 218 -11.01 13.45 4.81
C TRP A 218 -11.77 13.03 3.54
N GLY A 219 -13.11 12.97 3.60
CA GLY A 219 -13.97 12.79 2.43
C GLY A 219 -13.93 13.96 1.44
N ARG A 220 -13.57 15.16 1.94
CA ARG A 220 -13.55 16.43 1.18
C ARG A 220 -12.18 16.77 0.59
N LEU A 221 -11.17 15.92 0.80
CA LEU A 221 -9.87 16.09 0.15
C LEU A 221 -10.05 16.14 -1.37
N LYS A 222 -9.22 16.94 -2.04
CA LYS A 222 -9.04 16.88 -3.48
C LYS A 222 -8.64 15.43 -3.85
N PRO A 223 -9.42 14.67 -4.64
CA PRO A 223 -9.08 13.29 -4.95
C PRO A 223 -7.82 13.18 -5.82
N TRP A 224 -7.45 11.96 -6.18
CA TRP A 224 -6.28 11.66 -7.01
C TRP A 224 -6.66 11.39 -8.47
N THR A 225 -7.80 10.75 -8.66
CA THR A 225 -8.32 10.18 -9.89
C THR A 225 -9.82 10.44 -10.05
N MET A 226 -10.58 10.40 -8.94
CA MET A 226 -12.01 10.69 -8.89
C MET A 226 -12.30 12.20 -9.02
N ASN A 227 -13.55 12.55 -9.29
CA ASN A 227 -14.00 13.94 -9.30
C ASN A 227 -14.35 14.46 -7.89
N THR A 228 -14.89 13.61 -7.01
CA THR A 228 -15.28 13.91 -5.61
C THR A 228 -15.14 12.66 -4.75
N GLY A 229 -15.08 12.79 -3.42
CA GLY A 229 -15.17 11.64 -2.50
C GLY A 229 -16.48 10.86 -2.65
N ALA A 230 -17.57 11.57 -2.92
CA ALA A 230 -18.90 11.00 -3.12
C ALA A 230 -19.05 10.14 -4.40
N MET A 231 -18.03 10.06 -5.27
CA MET A 231 -18.12 9.39 -6.57
C MET A 231 -18.46 7.89 -6.50
N PHE A 232 -18.08 7.21 -5.41
CA PHE A 232 -18.46 5.84 -5.11
C PHE A 232 -19.10 5.71 -3.71
N ARG A 233 -19.83 6.74 -3.28
CA ARG A 233 -20.54 6.75 -2.00
C ARG A 233 -21.56 5.60 -1.95
N PRO A 234 -21.61 4.80 -0.86
CA PRO A 234 -22.59 3.74 -0.68
C PRO A 234 -24.01 4.32 -0.45
N PRO A 235 -25.07 3.48 -0.49
CA PRO A 235 -26.38 3.85 0.03
C PRO A 235 -26.33 4.20 1.53
N LEU A 236 -27.40 4.76 2.09
CA LEU A 236 -27.54 4.90 3.55
C LEU A 236 -27.48 3.52 4.23
N PRO A 237 -26.95 3.42 5.46
CA PRO A 237 -26.98 2.17 6.23
C PRO A 237 -28.43 1.75 6.57
N PRO A 238 -28.68 0.47 6.89
CA PRO A 238 -30.01 0.00 7.25
C PRO A 238 -30.61 0.76 8.43
N ALA A 239 -31.91 1.02 8.37
CA ALA A 239 -32.64 1.66 9.46
C ALA A 239 -32.59 0.80 10.73
N LEU A 240 -32.49 1.44 11.90
CA LEU A 240 -32.30 0.73 13.18
C LEU A 240 -33.43 -0.25 13.49
N SER A 241 -34.69 0.10 13.21
CA SER A 241 -35.86 -0.77 13.37
C SER A 241 -36.02 -1.84 12.26
N SER A 242 -35.00 -2.07 11.41
CA SER A 242 -35.04 -3.08 10.35
C SER A 242 -34.52 -4.46 10.79
N ALA A 243 -35.06 -5.52 10.18
CA ALA A 243 -34.56 -6.88 10.37
C ALA A 243 -33.10 -7.07 9.88
N GLU A 244 -32.64 -6.26 8.92
CA GLU A 244 -31.25 -6.27 8.45
C GLU A 244 -30.30 -5.73 9.53
N TYR A 245 -30.66 -4.62 10.19
CA TYR A 245 -29.93 -4.12 11.34
C TYR A 245 -29.95 -5.13 12.50
N ALA A 246 -31.10 -5.73 12.82
CA ALA A 246 -31.19 -6.74 13.88
C ALA A 246 -30.29 -7.97 13.60
N ALA A 247 -30.27 -8.46 12.36
CA ALA A 247 -29.39 -9.56 11.96
C ALA A 247 -27.90 -9.19 12.10
N ALA A 248 -27.51 -8.01 11.62
CA ALA A 248 -26.14 -7.52 11.74
C ALA A 248 -25.72 -7.26 13.20
N LEU A 249 -26.64 -6.76 14.04
CA LEU A 249 -26.40 -6.54 15.46
C LEU A 249 -26.21 -7.85 16.21
N ASN A 250 -27.10 -8.83 15.99
CA ASN A 250 -27.00 -10.12 16.64
C ASN A 250 -25.77 -10.91 16.18
N GLU A 251 -25.39 -10.83 14.89
CA GLU A 251 -24.12 -11.40 14.39
C GLU A 251 -22.91 -10.82 15.13
N VAL A 252 -22.79 -9.49 15.23
CA VAL A 252 -21.65 -8.87 15.92
C VAL A 252 -21.73 -9.10 17.43
N LYS A 253 -22.93 -9.11 18.02
CA LYS A 253 -23.13 -9.38 19.45
C LYS A 253 -22.61 -10.76 19.83
N GLU A 254 -22.86 -11.78 19.00
CA GLU A 254 -22.37 -13.14 19.20
C GLU A 254 -20.90 -13.31 18.79
N LEU A 255 -20.53 -12.98 17.55
CA LEU A 255 -19.22 -13.29 16.98
C LEU A 255 -18.14 -12.23 17.28
N GLY A 256 -18.53 -11.01 17.65
CA GLY A 256 -17.61 -9.90 17.93
C GLY A 256 -17.22 -9.74 19.40
N ARG A 257 -17.98 -10.34 20.35
CA ARG A 257 -17.75 -10.17 21.80
C ARG A 257 -16.40 -10.73 22.26
N ARG A 258 -15.79 -10.10 23.27
CA ARG A 258 -14.47 -10.44 23.81
C ARG A 258 -14.42 -11.87 24.36
N ASP A 259 -15.44 -12.25 25.10
CA ASP A 259 -15.63 -13.52 25.82
C ASP A 259 -16.49 -14.54 25.02
N SER A 260 -16.43 -14.49 23.70
CA SER A 260 -17.27 -15.30 22.81
C SER A 260 -17.07 -16.81 23.00
N THR A 261 -18.18 -17.52 23.19
CA THR A 261 -18.25 -19.00 23.14
C THR A 261 -18.52 -19.56 21.74
N THR A 262 -19.00 -18.75 20.78
CA THR A 262 -19.39 -19.21 19.43
C THR A 262 -18.31 -18.95 18.37
N ARG A 263 -17.73 -17.73 18.33
CA ARG A 263 -16.60 -17.39 17.45
C ARG A 263 -15.47 -18.42 17.61
N THR A 264 -15.10 -19.05 16.51
CA THR A 264 -14.07 -20.09 16.49
C THR A 264 -12.66 -19.53 16.71
N GLN A 265 -11.70 -20.43 17.02
CA GLN A 265 -10.28 -20.06 17.07
C GLN A 265 -9.78 -19.49 15.74
N GLU A 266 -10.27 -20.00 14.61
CA GLU A 266 -9.92 -19.53 13.27
C GLU A 266 -10.45 -18.11 13.02
N GLN A 267 -11.73 -17.84 13.33
CA GLN A 267 -12.31 -16.50 13.24
C GLN A 267 -11.60 -15.50 14.19
N THR A 268 -11.16 -15.97 15.36
CA THR A 268 -10.36 -15.17 16.30
C THR A 268 -8.96 -14.87 15.76
N GLN A 269 -8.32 -15.83 15.06
CA GLN A 269 -7.05 -15.59 14.39
C GLN A 269 -7.20 -14.61 13.22
N ILE A 270 -8.25 -14.76 12.41
CA ILE A 270 -8.60 -13.83 11.31
C ILE A 270 -8.81 -12.41 11.83
N ALA A 271 -9.55 -12.25 12.94
CA ALA A 271 -9.81 -10.96 13.58
C ALA A 271 -8.52 -10.18 13.89
N TRP A 272 -7.51 -10.86 14.45
CA TRP A 272 -6.22 -10.25 14.78
C TRP A 272 -5.28 -10.15 13.58
N PHE A 273 -5.28 -11.12 12.65
CA PHE A 273 -4.37 -11.11 11.50
C PHE A 273 -4.54 -9.87 10.61
N TRP A 274 -5.78 -9.40 10.49
CA TRP A 274 -6.15 -8.18 9.77
C TRP A 274 -6.46 -6.99 10.70
N ALA A 275 -6.02 -7.02 11.96
CA ALA A 275 -6.15 -5.90 12.88
C ALA A 275 -5.21 -4.76 12.46
N ASN A 276 -3.97 -4.77 12.93
CA ASN A 276 -2.93 -3.78 12.63
C ASN A 276 -3.39 -2.33 12.84
N ASP A 277 -4.36 -2.11 13.75
CA ASP A 277 -4.84 -0.78 14.12
C ASP A 277 -3.83 -0.04 15.03
N ARG A 278 -2.92 -0.78 15.69
CA ARG A 278 -1.91 -0.29 16.64
C ARG A 278 -0.71 0.38 15.97
N ASP A 279 -0.15 1.39 16.61
CA ASP A 279 1.17 1.94 16.25
C ASP A 279 2.29 0.90 16.48
N GLY A 280 3.41 1.03 15.77
CA GLY A 280 4.44 -0.02 15.70
C GLY A 280 4.11 -1.19 14.76
N THR A 281 2.94 -1.17 14.11
CA THR A 281 2.60 -2.05 12.97
C THR A 281 2.65 -1.28 11.66
N PHE A 282 2.69 -1.98 10.52
CA PHE A 282 2.61 -1.38 9.19
C PHE A 282 1.27 -0.69 8.87
N LYS A 283 0.25 -0.81 9.75
CA LYS A 283 -1.12 -0.30 9.56
C LYS A 283 -1.84 -0.91 8.33
N PRO A 284 -3.17 -0.75 8.17
CA PRO A 284 -3.91 -1.45 7.11
C PRO A 284 -3.43 -1.15 5.67
N PRO A 285 -3.07 0.09 5.29
CA PRO A 285 -2.48 0.36 3.98
C PRO A 285 -1.09 -0.28 3.80
N GLY A 286 -0.28 -0.36 4.85
CA GLY A 286 1.03 -1.02 4.79
C GLY A 286 0.95 -2.54 4.69
N GLN A 287 -0.08 -3.17 5.27
CA GLN A 287 -0.36 -4.59 5.08
C GLN A 287 -0.60 -4.92 3.59
N LEU A 288 -1.36 -4.07 2.90
CA LEU A 288 -1.68 -4.22 1.48
C LEU A 288 -0.48 -3.89 0.57
N ASN A 289 0.39 -2.95 0.98
CA ASN A 289 1.69 -2.73 0.34
C ASN A 289 2.64 -3.93 0.53
N HIS A 290 2.66 -4.57 1.70
CA HIS A 290 3.43 -5.79 1.94
C HIS A 290 2.91 -6.98 1.12
N LEU A 291 1.59 -7.14 1.00
CA LEU A 291 0.96 -8.12 0.11
C LEU A 291 1.37 -7.88 -1.35
N THR A 292 1.29 -6.63 -1.81
CA THR A 292 1.71 -6.21 -3.16
C THR A 292 3.17 -6.59 -3.42
N GLN A 293 4.07 -6.36 -2.46
CA GLN A 293 5.49 -6.72 -2.53
C GLN A 293 5.71 -8.23 -2.67
N VAL A 294 5.05 -9.05 -1.85
CA VAL A 294 5.18 -10.52 -1.91
C VAL A 294 4.77 -11.04 -3.29
N VAL A 295 3.64 -10.57 -3.82
CA VAL A 295 3.12 -11.00 -5.12
C VAL A 295 3.99 -10.49 -6.26
N ALA A 296 4.45 -9.23 -6.21
CA ALA A 296 5.38 -8.65 -7.19
C ALA A 296 6.69 -9.45 -7.32
N GLN A 297 7.25 -9.87 -6.18
CA GLN A 297 8.44 -10.73 -6.15
C GLN A 297 8.15 -12.13 -6.71
N GLN A 298 6.97 -12.69 -6.40
CA GLN A 298 6.54 -14.00 -6.87
C GLN A 298 6.27 -14.06 -8.38
N GLN A 299 5.68 -12.99 -8.96
CA GLN A 299 5.43 -12.90 -10.41
C GLN A 299 6.69 -12.49 -11.21
N GLY A 300 7.75 -12.03 -10.55
CA GLY A 300 9.03 -11.71 -11.19
C GLY A 300 9.02 -10.40 -11.99
N ASN A 301 8.14 -9.46 -11.62
CA ASN A 301 7.97 -8.15 -12.25
C ASN A 301 9.30 -7.41 -12.47
N THR A 302 9.38 -6.63 -13.55
CA THR A 302 10.45 -5.65 -13.74
C THR A 302 10.25 -4.41 -12.87
N LEU A 303 11.33 -3.63 -12.69
CA LEU A 303 11.32 -2.33 -11.99
C LEU A 303 10.22 -1.38 -12.52
N ALA A 304 9.99 -1.34 -13.83
CA ALA A 304 8.96 -0.50 -14.44
C ALA A 304 7.53 -0.99 -14.13
N GLU A 305 7.32 -2.31 -14.15
CA GLU A 305 6.06 -2.95 -13.76
C GLU A 305 5.77 -2.76 -12.27
N ASN A 306 6.79 -2.89 -11.41
CA ASN A 306 6.67 -2.62 -9.98
C ASN A 306 6.34 -1.15 -9.70
N ALA A 307 7.04 -0.21 -10.35
CA ALA A 307 6.75 1.21 -10.24
C ALA A 307 5.27 1.50 -10.60
N ARG A 308 4.76 0.91 -11.70
CA ARG A 308 3.36 1.05 -12.11
C ARG A 308 2.39 0.39 -11.13
N LEU A 309 2.67 -0.82 -10.68
CA LEU A 309 1.82 -1.59 -9.76
C LEU A 309 1.63 -0.85 -8.44
N PHE A 310 2.73 -0.45 -7.79
CA PHE A 310 2.67 0.25 -6.52
C PHE A 310 2.03 1.63 -6.64
N ALA A 311 2.21 2.34 -7.76
CA ALA A 311 1.49 3.60 -8.01
C ALA A 311 -0.02 3.37 -8.15
N LEU A 312 -0.47 2.40 -8.96
CA LEU A 312 -1.90 2.08 -9.09
C LEU A 312 -2.51 1.63 -7.76
N VAL A 313 -1.83 0.74 -7.02
CA VAL A 313 -2.29 0.26 -5.71
C VAL A 313 -2.49 1.43 -4.77
N ASN A 314 -1.51 2.33 -4.65
CA ASN A 314 -1.59 3.39 -3.66
C ASN A 314 -2.46 4.58 -4.07
N LEU A 315 -2.63 4.82 -5.38
CA LEU A 315 -3.73 5.66 -5.87
C LEU A 315 -5.08 5.10 -5.38
N ALA A 316 -5.37 3.82 -5.65
CA ALA A 316 -6.63 3.21 -5.24
C ALA A 316 -6.81 3.14 -3.71
N LEU A 317 -5.73 2.94 -2.93
CA LEU A 317 -5.80 3.00 -1.46
C LEU A 317 -6.08 4.41 -0.95
N ALA A 318 -5.46 5.45 -1.51
CA ALA A 318 -5.74 6.82 -1.08
C ALA A 318 -7.19 7.24 -1.42
N GLU A 319 -7.69 6.86 -2.60
CA GLU A 319 -9.07 7.11 -3.02
C GLU A 319 -10.07 6.30 -2.19
N ALA A 320 -9.79 5.04 -1.87
CA ALA A 320 -10.60 4.22 -0.96
C ALA A 320 -10.68 4.83 0.45
N GLY A 321 -9.60 5.48 0.91
CA GLY A 321 -9.60 6.27 2.14
C GLY A 321 -10.53 7.48 2.07
N ILE A 322 -10.54 8.21 0.94
CA ILE A 322 -11.44 9.34 0.72
C ILE A 322 -12.91 8.85 0.65
N VAL A 323 -13.24 7.82 -0.14
CA VAL A 323 -14.62 7.28 -0.23
C VAL A 323 -15.10 6.75 1.14
N ALA A 324 -14.26 6.02 1.88
CA ALA A 324 -14.65 5.48 3.18
C ALA A 324 -14.83 6.57 4.25
N TRP A 325 -14.17 7.73 4.13
CA TRP A 325 -14.35 8.86 5.05
C TRP A 325 -15.48 9.81 4.63
N ASP A 326 -15.69 10.01 3.33
CA ASP A 326 -16.89 10.65 2.76
C ASP A 326 -18.16 9.94 3.26
N ALA A 327 -18.17 8.61 3.24
CA ALA A 327 -19.27 7.81 3.79
C ALA A 327 -19.41 7.93 5.33
N LYS A 328 -18.32 8.17 6.06
CA LYS A 328 -18.31 8.28 7.53
C LYS A 328 -18.84 9.59 8.07
N TYR A 329 -18.54 10.68 7.35
CA TYR A 329 -18.66 12.03 7.89
C TYR A 329 -19.56 12.93 7.03
N ASP A 330 -19.58 12.75 5.70
CA ASP A 330 -20.37 13.56 4.75
C ASP A 330 -21.72 12.94 4.36
N MET A 331 -22.15 11.89 5.06
CA MET A 331 -23.51 11.33 5.01
C MET A 331 -24.36 11.85 6.17
N SER A 332 -25.69 11.79 6.04
CA SER A 332 -26.63 12.33 7.04
C SER A 332 -26.78 11.49 8.31
N VAL A 333 -26.01 10.40 8.44
CA VAL A 333 -25.97 9.52 9.62
C VAL A 333 -24.54 9.04 9.80
N GLN A 334 -23.82 9.60 10.76
CA GLN A 334 -22.47 9.15 11.12
C GLN A 334 -22.58 7.91 12.02
N PHE A 335 -22.76 6.74 11.40
CA PHE A 335 -23.30 5.55 12.08
C PHE A 335 -22.46 5.01 13.25
N TRP A 336 -23.14 4.61 14.32
CA TRP A 336 -22.53 4.15 15.58
C TRP A 336 -21.78 2.82 15.49
N ARG A 337 -20.81 2.64 16.40
CA ARG A 337 -20.00 1.43 16.52
C ARG A 337 -20.75 0.30 17.23
N PRO A 338 -20.40 -0.98 16.99
CA PRO A 338 -21.06 -2.10 17.68
C PRO A 338 -21.03 -2.03 19.20
N VAL A 339 -19.95 -1.53 19.80
CA VAL A 339 -19.87 -1.33 21.25
C VAL A 339 -20.88 -0.30 21.78
N THR A 340 -21.33 0.65 20.95
CA THR A 340 -22.40 1.58 21.30
C THR A 340 -23.77 0.93 21.03
N GLY A 341 -23.98 0.42 19.82
CA GLY A 341 -25.28 -0.13 19.40
C GLY A 341 -25.71 -1.35 20.22
N VAL A 342 -24.83 -2.31 20.50
CA VAL A 342 -25.16 -3.47 21.34
C VAL A 342 -25.45 -3.08 22.80
N ARG A 343 -24.84 -2.00 23.30
CA ARG A 343 -25.09 -1.49 24.66
C ARG A 343 -26.36 -0.64 24.76
N GLN A 344 -26.85 -0.09 23.66
CA GLN A 344 -28.00 0.82 23.57
C GLN A 344 -29.11 0.29 22.65
N ALA A 345 -29.19 -1.04 22.47
CA ALA A 345 -30.26 -1.71 21.72
C ALA A 345 -31.61 -1.77 22.48
N ASP A 346 -31.75 -0.98 23.55
CA ASP A 346 -33.00 -0.55 24.16
C ASP A 346 -33.52 0.78 23.58
N ARG A 347 -32.75 1.41 22.68
CA ARG A 347 -33.02 2.73 22.08
C ARG A 347 -33.15 2.72 20.56
N ASP A 348 -33.03 1.56 19.91
CA ASP A 348 -32.95 1.41 18.45
C ASP A 348 -34.33 1.18 17.76
N ASP A 349 -35.41 1.16 18.54
CA ASP A 349 -36.80 0.89 18.14
C ASP A 349 -36.98 -0.47 17.41
N ASN A 350 -36.17 -1.47 17.79
CA ASN A 350 -36.19 -2.79 17.16
C ASN A 350 -36.58 -3.91 18.16
N PRO A 351 -37.66 -4.68 17.91
CA PRO A 351 -38.06 -5.77 18.80
C PRO A 351 -37.20 -7.04 18.68
N ASP A 352 -36.37 -7.16 17.62
CA ASP A 352 -35.51 -8.31 17.34
C ASP A 352 -34.06 -8.10 17.84
N THR A 353 -33.76 -6.96 18.50
CA THR A 353 -32.50 -6.70 19.19
C THR A 353 -32.68 -6.79 20.70
N ALA A 354 -31.57 -6.75 21.44
CA ALA A 354 -31.59 -6.68 22.89
C ALA A 354 -30.30 -6.02 23.40
N ALA A 355 -30.41 -5.11 24.36
CA ALA A 355 -29.23 -4.49 24.97
C ALA A 355 -28.35 -5.51 25.72
N ASP A 356 -27.04 -5.25 25.73
CA ASP A 356 -26.10 -5.81 26.70
C ASP A 356 -25.13 -4.70 27.12
N PRO A 357 -25.43 -3.98 28.24
CA PRO A 357 -24.61 -2.86 28.71
C PRO A 357 -23.16 -3.22 29.04
N ASN A 358 -22.86 -4.50 29.29
CA ASN A 358 -21.52 -4.97 29.64
C ASN A 358 -20.70 -5.41 28.41
N TRP A 359 -21.34 -5.57 27.24
CA TRP A 359 -20.72 -6.07 26.02
C TRP A 359 -19.44 -5.31 25.67
N LEU A 360 -18.39 -6.06 25.30
CA LEU A 360 -17.11 -5.51 24.84
C LEU A 360 -16.67 -6.25 23.57
N PRO A 361 -16.08 -5.54 22.59
CA PRO A 361 -15.50 -6.17 21.41
C PRO A 361 -14.24 -6.98 21.76
N LEU A 362 -13.89 -7.94 20.90
CA LEU A 362 -12.60 -8.65 20.96
C LEU A 362 -11.42 -7.69 20.89
N GLY A 363 -11.51 -6.64 20.05
CA GLY A 363 -10.51 -5.56 20.02
C GLY A 363 -10.37 -4.87 21.38
N ASP A 364 -9.14 -4.54 21.79
CA ASP A 364 -8.86 -3.85 23.06
C ASP A 364 -9.54 -2.48 23.13
N PHE A 365 -9.58 -1.80 21.98
CA PHE A 365 -10.21 -0.51 21.72
C PHE A 365 -11.04 -0.58 20.43
N THR A 366 -11.96 0.38 20.27
CA THR A 366 -12.64 0.62 18.99
C THR A 366 -11.99 1.81 18.29
N PRO A 367 -11.68 1.75 16.97
CA PRO A 367 -11.04 2.88 16.30
C PRO A 367 -11.92 4.16 16.31
N PRO A 368 -11.36 5.35 16.62
CA PRO A 368 -12.12 6.56 16.91
C PRO A 368 -12.60 7.26 15.62
N PHE A 369 -13.58 6.66 14.96
CA PHE A 369 -14.31 7.21 13.82
C PHE A 369 -15.61 6.41 13.61
N PRO A 370 -16.62 6.96 12.91
CA PRO A 370 -17.89 6.28 12.63
C PRO A 370 -17.73 4.89 11.98
N ALA A 371 -18.73 4.03 12.13
CA ALA A 371 -18.68 2.63 11.71
C ALA A 371 -18.83 2.47 10.19
N TYR A 372 -19.94 2.97 9.64
CA TYR A 372 -20.27 2.82 8.22
C TYR A 372 -19.37 3.69 7.34
N ILE A 373 -18.85 3.26 6.18
CA ILE A 373 -18.53 1.87 5.77
C ILE A 373 -17.15 1.45 6.29
N SER A 374 -16.81 0.16 6.31
CA SER A 374 -15.55 -0.31 6.89
C SER A 374 -14.33 0.09 6.05
N GLY A 375 -13.44 0.91 6.62
CA GLY A 375 -12.23 1.39 5.96
C GLY A 375 -11.32 0.23 5.50
N HIS A 376 -11.07 -0.75 6.38
CA HIS A 376 -10.35 -1.99 6.07
C HIS A 376 -10.87 -2.67 4.80
N ALA A 377 -12.17 -2.97 4.75
CA ALA A 377 -12.79 -3.63 3.60
C ALA A 377 -12.73 -2.76 2.33
N THR A 378 -12.85 -1.43 2.45
CA THR A 378 -12.77 -0.51 1.30
C THR A 378 -11.36 -0.50 0.72
N PHE A 379 -10.33 -0.37 1.57
CA PHE A 379 -8.93 -0.48 1.17
C PHE A 379 -8.61 -1.84 0.53
N ALA A 380 -9.04 -2.94 1.16
CA ALA A 380 -8.72 -4.28 0.70
C ALA A 380 -9.43 -4.65 -0.62
N ALA A 381 -10.69 -4.24 -0.81
CA ALA A 381 -11.40 -4.45 -2.07
C ALA A 381 -10.82 -3.60 -3.22
N ALA A 382 -10.42 -2.35 -2.95
CA ALA A 382 -9.73 -1.50 -3.92
C ALA A 382 -8.36 -2.07 -4.31
N HIS A 383 -7.59 -2.56 -3.33
CA HIS A 383 -6.34 -3.27 -3.54
C HIS A 383 -6.54 -4.52 -4.41
N ALA A 384 -7.47 -5.41 -4.05
CA ALA A 384 -7.72 -6.64 -4.79
C ALA A 384 -8.17 -6.38 -6.23
N ALA A 385 -9.03 -5.39 -6.45
CA ALA A 385 -9.44 -4.97 -7.79
C ALA A 385 -8.26 -4.47 -8.64
N VAL A 386 -7.35 -3.66 -8.09
CA VAL A 386 -6.13 -3.22 -8.80
C VAL A 386 -5.21 -4.41 -9.11
N MET A 387 -4.96 -5.29 -8.13
CA MET A 387 -4.09 -6.45 -8.31
C MET A 387 -4.62 -7.38 -9.41
N ALA A 388 -5.92 -7.71 -9.37
CA ALA A 388 -6.58 -8.56 -10.36
C ALA A 388 -6.55 -7.94 -11.76
N LYS A 389 -6.76 -6.61 -11.87
CA LYS A 389 -6.66 -5.87 -13.13
C LYS A 389 -5.23 -5.81 -13.68
N PHE A 390 -4.23 -5.59 -12.82
CA PHE A 390 -2.83 -5.48 -13.22
C PHE A 390 -2.30 -6.80 -13.79
N TYR A 391 -2.58 -7.92 -13.12
CA TYR A 391 -2.15 -9.25 -13.57
C TYR A 391 -3.11 -9.92 -14.57
N GLY A 392 -4.25 -9.30 -14.87
CA GLY A 392 -5.30 -9.84 -15.75
C GLY A 392 -6.05 -11.06 -15.20
N ARG A 393 -5.87 -11.37 -13.90
CA ARG A 393 -6.45 -12.51 -13.18
C ARG A 393 -6.47 -12.24 -11.68
N ASP A 394 -7.55 -12.65 -11.02
CA ASP A 394 -7.68 -12.59 -9.56
C ASP A 394 -7.05 -13.81 -8.87
N GLU A 395 -7.10 -14.98 -9.52
CA GLU A 395 -6.57 -16.25 -9.03
C GLU A 395 -5.03 -16.29 -9.08
N ILE A 396 -4.37 -15.70 -8.09
CA ILE A 396 -2.94 -15.87 -7.79
C ILE A 396 -2.82 -16.32 -6.34
N GLU A 397 -2.21 -17.49 -6.11
CA GLU A 397 -1.97 -17.99 -4.75
C GLU A 397 -0.75 -17.29 -4.13
N PHE A 398 -0.88 -16.76 -2.92
CA PHE A 398 0.20 -16.11 -2.17
C PHE A 398 0.08 -16.34 -0.66
N THR A 399 1.18 -16.17 0.07
CA THR A 399 1.23 -16.30 1.54
C THR A 399 1.80 -15.03 2.16
N ILE A 400 1.07 -14.42 3.10
CA ILE A 400 1.47 -13.21 3.82
C ILE A 400 1.51 -13.44 5.34
N GLY A 401 2.31 -12.62 6.03
CA GLY A 401 2.33 -12.51 7.50
C GLY A 401 1.58 -11.27 8.01
N THR A 402 1.72 -10.98 9.30
CA THR A 402 1.11 -9.82 9.96
C THR A 402 2.02 -9.23 11.04
N ASP A 403 1.93 -7.91 11.25
CA ASP A 403 2.70 -7.21 12.30
C ASP A 403 2.04 -7.31 13.69
N GLU A 404 0.72 -7.59 13.73
CA GLU A 404 -0.12 -7.58 14.94
C GLU A 404 0.50 -8.45 16.05
N PRO A 405 0.90 -7.85 17.20
CA PRO A 405 1.62 -8.55 18.25
C PRO A 405 0.94 -9.80 18.81
N ILE A 406 -0.41 -9.86 18.77
CA ILE A 406 -1.19 -11.00 19.29
C ILE A 406 -1.05 -12.27 18.42
N VAL A 407 -0.72 -12.12 17.13
CA VAL A 407 -0.65 -13.24 16.15
C VAL A 407 0.57 -13.14 15.23
N ARG A 408 1.65 -12.49 15.66
CA ARG A 408 2.83 -12.12 14.83
C ARG A 408 3.45 -13.27 14.02
N ASP A 409 3.48 -14.48 14.56
CA ASP A 409 4.07 -15.65 13.87
C ASP A 409 3.10 -16.33 12.88
N VAL A 410 1.84 -15.88 12.81
CA VAL A 410 0.83 -16.40 11.89
C VAL A 410 1.13 -15.96 10.46
N LYS A 411 1.02 -16.91 9.53
CA LYS A 411 0.99 -16.68 8.09
C LYS A 411 -0.28 -17.27 7.52
N ARG A 412 -0.88 -16.58 6.54
CA ARG A 412 -2.12 -17.02 5.88
C ARG A 412 -1.90 -17.08 4.37
N THR A 413 -2.42 -18.14 3.76
CA THR A 413 -2.31 -18.42 2.31
C THR A 413 -3.68 -18.20 1.66
N PHE A 414 -3.70 -17.39 0.62
CA PHE A 414 -4.91 -17.03 -0.13
C PHE A 414 -4.76 -17.48 -1.58
N ARG A 415 -5.85 -17.91 -2.21
CA ARG A 415 -5.88 -18.36 -3.63
C ARG A 415 -6.17 -17.25 -4.63
N SER A 416 -6.73 -16.14 -4.15
CA SER A 416 -7.08 -14.97 -4.94
C SER A 416 -6.91 -13.69 -4.11
N PHE A 417 -6.86 -12.53 -4.77
CA PHE A 417 -6.87 -11.25 -4.07
C PHE A 417 -8.25 -10.96 -3.45
N SER A 418 -9.33 -11.32 -4.16
CA SER A 418 -10.70 -11.19 -3.64
C SER A 418 -10.93 -11.96 -2.34
N ASP A 419 -10.37 -13.17 -2.18
CA ASP A 419 -10.56 -13.95 -0.96
C ASP A 419 -9.83 -13.32 0.24
N ALA A 420 -8.62 -12.78 0.03
CA ALA A 420 -7.92 -12.00 1.04
C ALA A 420 -8.71 -10.73 1.42
N ALA A 421 -9.33 -10.04 0.45
CA ALA A 421 -10.15 -8.87 0.70
C ALA A 421 -11.46 -9.19 1.44
N ARG A 422 -12.11 -10.32 1.13
CA ARG A 422 -13.29 -10.81 1.86
C ARG A 422 -12.94 -11.17 3.30
N GLU A 423 -11.82 -11.87 3.51
CA GLU A 423 -11.38 -12.24 4.86
C GLU A 423 -10.97 -11.00 5.68
N ASN A 424 -10.28 -10.04 5.05
CA ASN A 424 -9.98 -8.74 5.65
C ASN A 424 -11.25 -8.03 6.13
N GLY A 425 -12.32 -8.00 5.33
CA GLY A 425 -13.61 -7.44 5.73
C GLY A 425 -14.29 -8.21 6.87
N LEU A 426 -14.38 -9.54 6.76
CA LEU A 426 -14.95 -10.42 7.79
C LEU A 426 -14.24 -10.31 9.13
N SER A 427 -12.92 -10.07 9.13
CA SER A 427 -12.13 -9.89 10.36
C SER A 427 -12.70 -8.81 11.29
N ARG A 428 -13.33 -7.77 10.73
CA ARG A 428 -13.79 -6.59 11.47
C ARG A 428 -15.09 -6.85 12.23
N ILE A 429 -15.87 -7.83 11.77
CA ILE A 429 -17.05 -8.39 12.45
C ILE A 429 -16.57 -9.27 13.61
N TYR A 430 -15.62 -10.18 13.36
CA TYR A 430 -15.03 -11.06 14.39
C TYR A 430 -14.26 -10.30 15.48
N LEU A 431 -13.68 -9.15 15.15
CA LEU A 431 -13.01 -8.23 16.07
C LEU A 431 -14.01 -7.37 16.89
N GLY A 432 -15.29 -7.32 16.47
CA GLY A 432 -16.37 -6.61 17.15
C GLY A 432 -16.45 -5.10 16.84
N VAL A 433 -15.83 -4.61 15.77
CA VAL A 433 -15.67 -3.17 15.50
C VAL A 433 -16.49 -2.65 14.30
N HIS A 434 -17.06 -3.53 13.49
CA HIS A 434 -17.87 -3.19 12.32
C HIS A 434 -19.06 -4.15 12.15
N TRP A 435 -20.11 -3.67 11.50
CA TRP A 435 -21.33 -4.42 11.18
C TRP A 435 -21.21 -5.19 9.85
N ARG A 436 -22.16 -6.11 9.58
CA ARG A 436 -22.29 -6.84 8.31
C ARG A 436 -22.35 -5.92 7.09
N PHE A 437 -23.23 -4.92 7.12
CA PHE A 437 -23.41 -3.92 6.06
C PHE A 437 -22.21 -2.97 5.92
N ASP A 438 -21.46 -2.68 7.00
CA ASP A 438 -20.21 -1.91 6.90
C ASP A 438 -19.19 -2.60 5.98
N PHE A 439 -19.15 -3.93 6.00
CA PHE A 439 -18.26 -4.73 5.15
C PHE A 439 -18.78 -4.83 3.72
N GLU A 440 -20.06 -5.15 3.51
CA GLU A 440 -20.56 -5.47 2.18
C GLU A 440 -20.64 -4.23 1.26
N GLU A 441 -21.04 -3.08 1.79
CA GLU A 441 -21.03 -1.82 1.03
C GLU A 441 -19.60 -1.26 0.84
N ALA A 442 -18.70 -1.45 1.81
CA ALA A 442 -17.28 -1.19 1.63
C ALA A 442 -16.64 -2.02 0.52
N TYR A 443 -16.98 -3.32 0.45
CA TYR A 443 -16.43 -4.21 -0.56
C TYR A 443 -16.90 -3.81 -1.96
N LYS A 444 -18.18 -3.41 -2.11
CA LYS A 444 -18.73 -2.87 -3.36
C LYS A 444 -18.02 -1.57 -3.76
N ALA A 445 -18.02 -0.56 -2.88
CA ALA A 445 -17.41 0.75 -3.14
C ALA A 445 -15.91 0.66 -3.45
N GLY A 446 -15.15 -0.08 -2.63
CA GLY A 446 -13.72 -0.31 -2.83
C GLY A 446 -13.42 -1.03 -4.15
N THR A 447 -14.20 -2.06 -4.50
CA THR A 447 -14.05 -2.74 -5.81
C THR A 447 -14.21 -1.75 -6.97
N SER A 448 -15.22 -0.86 -6.91
CA SER A 448 -15.43 0.16 -7.95
C SER A 448 -14.28 1.17 -8.03
N VAL A 449 -13.75 1.63 -6.89
CA VAL A 449 -12.55 2.49 -6.84
C VAL A 449 -11.36 1.82 -7.53
N GLY A 450 -11.02 0.59 -7.14
CA GLY A 450 -9.85 -0.11 -7.67
C GLY A 450 -9.97 -0.45 -9.16
N GLN A 451 -11.16 -0.80 -9.63
CA GLN A 451 -11.43 -0.98 -11.07
C GLN A 451 -11.26 0.34 -11.83
N TYR A 452 -11.87 1.42 -11.35
CA TYR A 452 -11.80 2.74 -11.98
C TYR A 452 -10.36 3.26 -12.12
N VAL A 453 -9.56 3.14 -11.05
CA VAL A 453 -8.14 3.54 -11.06
C VAL A 453 -7.34 2.70 -12.05
N ALA A 454 -7.48 1.37 -12.03
CA ALA A 454 -6.70 0.48 -12.89
C ALA A 454 -7.05 0.56 -14.38
N ASP A 455 -8.32 0.86 -14.72
CA ASP A 455 -8.79 1.01 -16.10
C ASP A 455 -8.50 2.41 -16.68
N SER A 456 -8.52 3.46 -15.84
CA SER A 456 -8.46 4.86 -16.31
C SER A 456 -7.08 5.50 -16.20
N TYR A 457 -6.25 5.08 -15.24
CA TYR A 457 -4.96 5.73 -14.93
C TYR A 457 -3.75 4.85 -15.23
N LEU A 458 -2.62 5.52 -15.48
CA LEU A 458 -1.34 4.91 -15.84
C LEU A 458 -1.47 3.92 -17.00
N THR A 459 -2.33 4.23 -17.97
CA THR A 459 -2.62 3.40 -19.14
C THR A 459 -1.45 3.41 -20.13
N LYS A 460 -1.35 2.39 -20.98
CA LYS A 460 -0.24 2.26 -21.94
C LYS A 460 -0.28 3.41 -22.95
N LEU A 461 0.87 4.02 -23.23
CA LEU A 461 0.96 5.03 -24.29
C LEU A 461 0.64 4.40 -25.66
N PRO A 462 0.02 5.15 -26.59
CA PRO A 462 -0.09 4.72 -27.97
C PRO A 462 1.31 4.41 -28.51
N GLN A 463 1.51 3.18 -28.98
CA GLN A 463 2.71 2.86 -29.74
C GLN A 463 2.62 3.62 -31.07
N ALA A 464 3.68 4.33 -31.45
CA ALA A 464 3.78 4.86 -32.79
C ALA A 464 3.65 3.68 -33.77
N GLU A 465 2.69 3.76 -34.70
CA GLU A 465 2.59 2.76 -35.76
C GLU A 465 3.91 2.75 -36.54
N PRO A 466 4.45 1.55 -36.88
CA PRO A 466 5.59 1.50 -37.77
C PRO A 466 5.20 2.20 -39.09
N PRO A 467 6.06 3.08 -39.65
CA PRO A 467 5.71 3.81 -40.85
C PRO A 467 5.36 2.83 -41.97
N ASP A 468 4.22 3.07 -42.63
CA ASP A 468 3.70 2.19 -43.68
C ASP A 468 4.82 1.87 -44.71
N PRO A 469 5.16 0.58 -44.91
CA PRO A 469 6.20 0.21 -45.88
C PRO A 469 5.89 0.68 -47.31
N LEU A 470 4.62 0.92 -47.66
CA LEU A 470 4.23 1.52 -48.93
C LEU A 470 4.59 3.01 -49.01
N ALA A 471 4.53 3.75 -47.89
CA ALA A 471 4.93 5.16 -47.84
C ALA A 471 6.43 5.36 -48.09
N LEU A 472 7.29 4.43 -47.63
CA LEU A 472 8.72 4.44 -47.98
C LEU A 472 8.98 4.12 -49.46
N LEU A 473 8.17 3.26 -50.09
CA LEU A 473 8.33 2.90 -51.50
C LEU A 473 7.98 4.03 -52.46
N CYS A 474 7.09 4.95 -52.07
CA CYS A 474 6.75 6.13 -52.87
C CYS A 474 7.77 7.29 -52.76
N GLY A 475 8.72 7.23 -51.82
CA GLY A 475 9.63 8.36 -51.51
C GLY A 475 10.80 8.58 -52.49
N ASN A 476 11.19 7.57 -53.28
CA ASN A 476 12.41 7.60 -54.10
C ASN A 476 12.14 7.76 -55.61
N GLY A 477 11.19 8.64 -55.97
CA GLY A 477 10.69 8.83 -57.34
C GLY A 477 11.15 10.09 -58.08
N LEU A 478 12.42 10.11 -58.53
CA LEU A 478 12.99 10.99 -59.59
C LEU A 478 13.09 12.52 -59.38
N LEU A 479 14.14 13.10 -59.99
CA LEU A 479 14.40 14.54 -60.14
C LEU A 479 13.74 15.09 -61.43
N GLY A 480 13.28 16.36 -61.44
CA GLY A 480 12.77 16.98 -62.68
C GLY A 480 12.33 18.46 -62.65
N ALA A 481 13.29 19.38 -62.84
CA ALA A 481 13.18 20.72 -63.48
C ALA A 481 11.95 21.65 -63.27
N PHE A 482 12.17 22.73 -62.48
CA PHE A 482 11.82 24.15 -62.75
C PHE A 482 10.35 24.60 -63.02
N PRO A 483 10.02 25.93 -63.01
CA PRO A 483 8.68 26.42 -62.70
C PRO A 483 8.00 27.24 -63.82
N LEU A 484 6.69 27.48 -63.70
CA LEU A 484 5.97 28.47 -64.49
C LEU A 484 4.77 29.06 -63.73
N MET A 485 4.47 30.34 -63.97
CA MET A 485 3.32 31.05 -63.42
C MET A 485 2.02 30.71 -64.17
N ALA A 486 0.90 30.71 -63.45
CA ALA A 486 -0.40 31.15 -63.98
C ALA A 486 -1.32 31.60 -62.82
N ALA A 487 -2.29 32.47 -63.10
CA ALA A 487 -3.27 32.97 -62.13
C ALA A 487 -4.71 32.57 -62.51
N GLY A 488 -5.60 32.48 -61.52
CA GLY A 488 -7.05 32.27 -61.70
C GLY A 488 -7.74 32.02 -60.34
N LEU A 489 -8.31 33.05 -59.70
CA LEU A 489 -9.68 33.57 -59.90
C LEU A 489 -10.80 32.71 -59.29
N VAL A 490 -11.27 33.16 -58.11
CA VAL A 490 -12.68 33.30 -57.68
C VAL A 490 -13.62 32.09 -57.83
N GLY A 491 -14.12 31.57 -56.69
CA GLY A 491 -15.10 30.48 -56.64
C GLY A 491 -16.10 30.48 -55.47
N ALA A 492 -16.45 31.64 -54.90
CA ALA A 492 -17.32 31.70 -53.72
C ALA A 492 -18.79 31.38 -54.02
N ARG A 493 -19.37 30.36 -53.35
CA ARG A 493 -20.84 30.13 -53.32
C ARG A 493 -21.38 29.83 -51.92
N ARG A 494 -22.19 30.75 -51.40
CA ARG A 494 -23.17 30.50 -50.32
C ARG A 494 -24.41 29.78 -50.87
N ARG A 495 -24.96 28.83 -50.10
CA ARG A 495 -26.40 28.67 -49.72
C ARG A 495 -26.48 27.50 -48.73
N ARG A 496 -26.91 27.69 -47.48
CA ARG A 496 -28.28 27.95 -46.93
C ARG A 496 -29.19 26.72 -47.00
N ARG A 497 -29.62 26.29 -45.79
CA ARG A 497 -30.94 25.73 -45.36
C ARG A 497 -31.62 24.67 -46.25
N GLY A 498 -32.21 23.61 -45.70
CA GLY A 498 -32.40 23.24 -44.29
C GLY A 498 -33.68 22.42 -44.11
N GLY A 499 -33.82 21.80 -42.95
CA GLY A 499 -34.98 21.03 -42.49
C GLY A 499 -34.84 20.83 -40.99
#